data_AF-A0AA39HXH4-F1
#
_entry.id   AF-A0AA39HXH4-F1
#
_cell.length_a   1.000
_cell.length_b   1.000
_cell.length_c   1.000
_cell.angle_alpha   90.00
_cell.angle_beta   90.00
_cell.angle_gamma   90.00
#
_symmetry.space_group_name_H-M   'P 1'
#
loop_
_entity.id
_entity.type
_entity.pdbx_description
1 polymer ?
#
loop_
_entity_poly.entity_id
_entity_poly.type
_entity_poly.pdbx_seq_one_letter_code
_entity_poly.pdbx_strand_id
1 'polypeptide(L)'
;MIFKLVVALLLTYVVSQDNSTTPETCGPYEMPYPCKPCPPSCNIFEPKPCTFDCIPGCDCLPGYIRNESTAECVPWFAYCM
;
A
#
# COMPACT_ATOMS: atom_id res chain seq x y z
N MET A 1 -30.39 -14.94 33.96
CA MET A 1 -29.68 -13.64 34.08
C MET A 1 -28.16 -13.79 33.86
N ILE A 2 -27.56 -14.92 34.21
CA ILE A 2 -26.13 -15.25 33.98
C ILE A 2 -25.75 -15.23 32.49
N PHE A 3 -26.60 -15.75 31.60
CA PHE A 3 -26.33 -15.78 30.15
C PHE A 3 -26.15 -14.38 29.52
N LYS A 4 -26.84 -13.36 30.04
CA LYS A 4 -26.69 -11.97 29.58
C LYS A 4 -25.34 -11.36 30.00
N LEU A 5 -24.81 -11.75 31.16
CA LEU A 5 -23.51 -11.31 31.67
C LEU A 5 -22.36 -11.97 30.90
N VAL A 6 -22.51 -13.24 30.54
CA VAL A 6 -21.53 -13.98 29.72
C VAL A 6 -21.46 -13.38 28.31
N VAL A 7 -22.61 -13.07 27.69
CA VAL A 7 -22.65 -12.41 26.38
C VAL A 7 -22.01 -11.02 26.45
N ALA A 8 -22.28 -10.22 27.50
CA ALA A 8 -21.66 -8.90 27.66
C ALA A 8 -20.14 -8.95 27.82
N LEU A 9 -19.60 -9.94 28.54
CA LEU A 9 -18.16 -10.13 28.73
C LEU A 9 -17.45 -10.70 27.49
N LEU A 10 -18.14 -11.54 26.71
CA LEU A 10 -17.63 -12.03 25.43
C LEU A 10 -17.62 -10.93 24.37
N LEU A 11 -18.63 -10.04 24.36
CA LEU A 11 -18.70 -8.91 23.43
C LEU A 11 -17.56 -7.90 23.63
N THR A 12 -17.03 -7.74 24.84
CA THR A 12 -15.83 -6.91 25.07
C THR A 12 -14.54 -7.59 24.64
N TYR A 13 -14.52 -8.93 24.51
CA TYR A 13 -13.35 -9.67 24.03
C TYR A 13 -13.20 -9.65 22.50
N VAL A 14 -14.27 -9.32 21.75
CA VAL A 14 -14.20 -9.23 20.28
C VAL A 14 -13.46 -7.95 19.81
N VAL A 15 -12.96 -7.10 20.72
CA VAL A 15 -12.16 -5.88 20.40
C VAL A 15 -10.73 -6.20 19.93
N SER A 16 -10.41 -7.40 19.47
CA SER A 16 -9.03 -7.73 19.05
C SER A 16 -8.91 -8.69 17.87
N GLN A 17 -9.94 -8.84 17.03
CA GLN A 17 -9.79 -9.50 15.72
C GLN A 17 -9.75 -8.48 14.58
N ASP A 18 -8.83 -7.52 14.67
CA ASP A 18 -8.25 -6.95 13.44
C ASP A 18 -7.30 -8.00 12.87
N ASN A 19 -7.85 -9.11 12.37
CA ASN A 19 -7.15 -9.78 11.29
C ASN A 19 -7.29 -8.84 10.08
N SER A 20 -6.37 -7.88 10.00
CA SER A 20 -6.19 -7.01 8.84
C SER A 20 -5.85 -7.89 7.64
N THR A 21 -6.88 -8.49 7.07
CA THR A 21 -6.91 -9.05 5.73
C THR A 21 -8.05 -8.36 5.00
N THR A 22 -8.25 -7.07 5.22
CA THR A 22 -8.60 -6.23 4.08
C THR A 22 -7.36 -6.25 3.20
N PRO A 23 -7.44 -6.57 1.89
CA PRO A 23 -6.36 -6.18 1.00
C PRO A 23 -6.07 -4.72 1.32
N GLU A 24 -4.83 -4.36 1.66
CA GLU A 24 -4.47 -2.95 1.87
C GLU A 24 -5.07 -2.19 0.69
N THR A 25 -6.10 -1.39 0.96
CA THR A 25 -6.73 -0.61 -0.11
C THR A 25 -5.68 0.43 -0.47
N CYS A 26 -4.92 0.13 -1.52
CA CYS A 26 -3.86 1.01 -1.98
C CYS A 26 -4.41 2.39 -2.34
N GLY A 27 -3.53 3.39 -2.34
CA GLY A 27 -3.91 4.75 -2.68
C GLY A 27 -4.40 4.88 -4.12
N PRO A 28 -4.89 6.08 -4.50
CA PRO A 28 -5.19 6.38 -5.89
C PRO A 28 -3.99 6.08 -6.80
N TYR A 29 -4.25 5.37 -7.90
CA TYR A 29 -3.24 4.94 -8.87
C TYR A 29 -2.12 4.06 -8.29
N GLU A 30 -2.43 3.32 -7.23
CA GLU A 30 -1.57 2.30 -6.67
C GLU A 30 -2.25 0.92 -6.75
N MET A 31 -1.43 -0.13 -6.75
CA MET A 31 -1.90 -1.51 -6.65
C MET A 31 -1.01 -2.32 -5.71
N PRO A 32 -1.54 -3.39 -5.10
CA PRO A 32 -0.74 -4.26 -4.26
C PRO A 32 0.23 -5.07 -5.12
N TYR A 33 1.49 -5.11 -4.70
CA TYR A 33 2.53 -5.94 -5.28
C TYR A 33 3.02 -6.98 -4.26
N PRO A 34 3.23 -8.24 -4.66
CA PRO A 34 3.90 -9.23 -3.81
C PRO A 34 5.38 -8.87 -3.58
N CYS A 35 6.00 -8.23 -4.57
CA CYS A 35 7.30 -7.56 -4.47
C CYS A 35 7.17 -6.25 -5.24
N LYS A 36 7.35 -5.11 -4.57
CA LYS A 36 7.30 -3.80 -5.23
C LYS A 36 8.40 -3.67 -6.30
N PRO A 37 8.10 -3.09 -7.47
CA PRO A 37 9.08 -2.89 -8.52
C PRO A 37 10.13 -1.83 -8.15
N CYS A 38 11.23 -1.78 -8.90
CA CYS A 38 12.19 -0.69 -8.76
C CYS A 38 11.53 0.67 -9.12
N PRO A 39 11.78 1.74 -8.35
CA PRO A 39 11.18 3.04 -8.62
C PRO A 39 11.57 3.57 -10.02
N PRO A 40 10.60 4.03 -10.83
CA PRO A 40 10.93 4.63 -12.11
C PRO A 40 11.68 5.96 -11.92
N SER A 41 12.44 6.35 -12.95
CA SER A 41 13.14 7.63 -13.04
C SER A 41 12.48 8.49 -14.11
N CYS A 42 12.56 9.83 -13.98
CA CYS A 42 12.19 10.73 -15.08
C CYS A 42 13.18 10.64 -16.25
N ASN A 43 14.42 10.22 -15.99
CA ASN A 43 15.38 9.90 -17.04
C ASN A 43 15.39 8.39 -17.30
N ILE A 44 14.80 7.95 -18.42
CA ILE A 44 14.75 6.53 -18.78
C ILE A 44 16.14 5.91 -19.02
N PHE A 45 17.14 6.73 -19.34
CA PHE A 45 18.51 6.29 -19.55
C PHE A 45 19.31 6.22 -18.24
N GLU A 46 18.80 6.81 -17.16
CA GLU A 46 19.40 6.83 -15.84
C GLU A 46 18.38 6.33 -14.80
N PRO A 47 18.15 5.01 -14.74
CA PRO A 47 17.26 4.42 -13.74
C PRO A 47 17.79 4.65 -12.33
N LYS A 48 16.88 4.83 -11.36
CA LYS A 48 17.26 4.94 -9.95
C LYS A 48 17.87 3.61 -9.46
N PRO A 49 18.94 3.64 -8.66
CA PRO A 49 19.46 2.43 -8.04
C PRO A 49 18.39 1.82 -7.14
N CYS A 50 18.17 0.51 -7.24
CA CYS A 50 17.27 -0.24 -6.37
C CYS A 50 18.00 -1.40 -5.70
N THR A 51 17.56 -1.76 -4.49
CA THR A 51 18.03 -2.97 -3.81
C THR A 51 17.32 -4.19 -4.38
N PHE A 52 17.93 -5.37 -4.25
CA PHE A 52 17.33 -6.64 -4.68
C PHE A 52 16.30 -7.17 -3.66
N ASP A 53 15.87 -6.34 -2.71
CA ASP A 53 14.94 -6.74 -1.66
C ASP A 53 13.51 -6.83 -2.21
N CYS A 54 12.87 -7.99 -2.02
CA CYS A 54 11.44 -8.13 -2.28
C CYS A 54 10.67 -7.64 -1.05
N ILE A 55 10.07 -6.45 -1.18
CA ILE A 55 9.21 -5.88 -0.14
C ILE A 55 7.77 -5.86 -0.68
N PRO A 56 6.84 -6.66 -0.11
CA PRO A 56 5.42 -6.57 -0.46
C PRO A 56 4.82 -5.23 -0.05
N GLY A 57 3.77 -4.79 -0.75
CA GLY A 57 2.99 -3.59 -0.41
C GLY A 57 2.46 -2.85 -1.63
N CYS A 58 1.90 -1.66 -1.42
CA CYS A 58 1.38 -0.82 -2.48
C CYS A 58 2.49 -0.07 -3.23
N ASP A 59 2.38 -0.03 -4.56
CA ASP A 59 3.22 0.80 -5.42
C ASP A 59 2.40 1.40 -6.57
N CYS A 60 2.94 2.42 -7.23
CA CYS A 60 2.30 3.07 -8.36
C CYS A 60 2.01 2.08 -9.49
N LEU A 61 0.86 2.26 -10.14
CA LEU A 61 0.51 1.53 -11.36
C LEU A 61 1.59 1.74 -12.46
N PRO A 62 1.75 0.78 -13.38
CA PRO A 62 2.61 0.97 -14.55
C PRO A 62 2.27 2.26 -15.32
N GLY A 63 3.27 3.07 -15.63
CA GLY A 63 3.09 4.37 -16.29
C GLY A 63 2.86 5.55 -15.33
N TYR A 64 2.81 5.29 -14.02
CA TYR A 64 2.78 6.33 -12.97
C TYR A 64 4.12 6.38 -12.24
N ILE A 65 4.42 7.54 -11.66
CA ILE A 65 5.61 7.78 -10.84
C ILE A 65 5.20 8.44 -9.54
N ARG A 66 5.88 8.10 -8.44
CA ARG A 66 5.66 8.71 -7.14
C ARG A 66 6.23 10.12 -7.15
N ASN A 67 5.37 11.11 -6.96
CA ASN A 67 5.79 12.49 -6.74
C ASN A 67 6.41 12.59 -5.35
N GLU A 68 7.68 12.93 -5.25
CA GLU A 68 8.40 12.97 -3.97
C GLU A 68 7.89 14.08 -3.03
N SER A 69 7.25 15.13 -3.58
CA SER A 69 6.70 16.24 -2.79
C SER A 69 5.34 15.93 -2.18
N THR A 70 4.48 15.20 -2.89
CA THR A 70 3.10 14.90 -2.44
C THR A 70 2.92 13.46 -1.95
N ALA A 71 3.90 12.59 -2.22
CA ALA A 71 3.82 11.13 -2.05
C ALA A 71 2.73 10.44 -2.90
N GLU A 72 2.08 11.15 -3.82
CA GLU A 72 1.03 10.60 -4.69
C GLU A 72 1.61 10.04 -5.99
N CYS A 73 0.95 9.01 -6.53
CA CYS A 73 1.27 8.48 -7.86
C CYS A 73 0.62 9.35 -8.94
N VAL A 74 1.43 9.92 -9.81
CA VAL A 74 1.00 10.80 -10.91
C VAL A 74 1.44 10.24 -12.26
N PRO A 75 0.75 10.57 -13.38
CA PRO A 75 1.14 10.08 -14.70
C PRO A 75 2.57 10.48 -15.05
N TRP A 76 3.42 9.50 -15.42
CA TRP A 76 4.86 9.72 -15.67
C TRP A 76 5.12 10.81 -16.72
N PHE A 77 4.40 10.75 -17.84
CA PHE A 77 4.53 11.74 -18.92
C PHE A 77 4.16 13.16 -18.50
N ALA A 78 3.21 13.35 -17.58
CA ALA A 78 2.81 14.70 -17.14
C ALA A 78 3.76 15.28 -16.08
N TYR A 79 4.44 14.41 -15.32
CA TYR A 79 5.33 14.82 -14.23
C TYR A 79 6.78 15.03 -14.68
N CYS A 80 7.25 14.23 -15.64
CA CYS A 80 8.65 14.20 -16.06
C CYS A 80 8.95 14.97 -17.36
N MET A 81 7.93 15.48 -18.06
CA MET A 81 8.09 16.28 -19.29
C MET A 81 8.11 17.78 -19.03
#